data_AF-A0A3Q8URB3-F1
#
_entry.id   AF-A0A3Q8URB3-F1
#
_cell.length_a   1.000
_cell.length_b   1.000
_cell.length_c   1.000
_cell.angle_alpha   90.00
_cell.angle_beta   90.00
_cell.angle_gamma   90.00
#
_symmetry.space_group_name_H-M   'P 1'
#
loop_
_entity.id
_entity.type
_entity.pdbx_description
1 polymer ?
#
loop_
_entity_poly.entity_id
_entity_poly.type
_entity_poly.pdbx_seq_one_letter_code
_entity_poly.pdbx_strand_id
1 'polypeptide(L)'
;MACRTALTTELAEAAHLRGRAFERIMLLSNDRVVEAGHEVNAIAQEIDWQATGRITGTLAEWRQRHRTVFQRINAFHDCAREDLGVFGRVTGQ
;
A
#
# COMPACT_ATOMS: atom_id res chain seq x y z
N MET A 1 6.76 -20.47 19.91
CA MET A 1 5.75 -19.42 20.16
C MET A 1 6.27 -18.00 19.90
N ALA A 2 7.56 -17.71 20.12
CA ALA A 2 8.17 -16.37 19.93
C ALA A 2 8.14 -15.81 18.48
N CYS A 3 8.26 -16.66 17.46
CA CYS A 3 8.32 -16.23 16.05
C CYS A 3 7.03 -15.52 15.57
N ARG A 4 5.84 -16.04 15.95
CA ARG A 4 4.57 -15.42 15.55
C ARG A 4 4.38 -14.04 16.16
N THR A 5 4.74 -13.85 17.43
CA THR A 5 4.62 -12.56 18.12
C THR A 5 5.55 -11.52 17.50
N ALA A 6 6.79 -11.90 17.16
CA ALA A 6 7.72 -11.02 16.45
C ALA A 6 7.13 -10.55 15.11
N LEU A 7 6.62 -11.49 14.29
CA LEU A 7 6.00 -11.16 13.00
C LEU A 7 4.79 -10.23 13.13
N THR A 8 3.96 -10.39 14.15
CA THR A 8 2.82 -9.48 14.38
C THR A 8 3.26 -8.08 14.82
N THR A 9 4.36 -7.98 15.59
CA THR A 9 4.93 -6.69 15.98
C THR A 9 5.52 -5.98 14.76
N GLU A 10 6.30 -6.68 13.94
CA GLU A 10 6.85 -6.15 12.69
C GLU A 10 5.74 -5.66 11.74
N LEU A 11 4.63 -6.40 11.66
CA LEU A 11 3.46 -5.99 10.87
C LEU A 11 2.85 -4.68 11.40
N ALA A 12 2.70 -4.55 12.71
CA ALA A 12 2.17 -3.34 13.34
C ALA A 12 3.09 -2.12 13.13
N GLU A 13 4.40 -2.31 13.24
CA GLU A 13 5.40 -1.27 12.95
C GLU A 13 5.34 -0.84 11.49
N ALA A 14 5.28 -1.79 10.55
CA ALA A 14 5.13 -1.51 9.13
C ALA A 14 3.83 -0.72 8.83
N ALA A 15 2.72 -1.08 9.47
CA ALA A 15 1.47 -0.35 9.34
C ALA A 15 1.57 1.10 9.83
N HIS A 16 2.24 1.32 10.97
CA HIS A 16 2.48 2.67 11.49
C HIS A 16 3.38 3.50 10.57
N LEU A 17 4.45 2.91 10.02
CA LEU A 17 5.33 3.57 9.07
C LEU A 17 4.58 4.00 7.80
N ARG A 18 3.73 3.13 7.25
CA ARG A 18 2.89 3.48 6.09
C ARG A 18 1.93 4.62 6.40
N GLY A 19 1.29 4.61 7.58
CA GLY A 19 0.40 5.69 8.01
C GLY A 19 1.09 7.05 8.00
N ARG A 20 2.27 7.16 8.64
CA ARG A 20 3.06 8.40 8.66
C ARG A 20 3.55 8.82 7.28
N ALA A 21 3.95 7.87 6.44
CA ALA A 21 4.35 8.17 5.06
C ALA A 21 3.18 8.76 4.27
N PHE A 22 1.97 8.23 4.47
CA PHE A 22 0.78 8.71 3.81
C PHE A 22 0.34 10.11 4.26
N GLU A 23 0.43 10.42 5.55
CA GLU A 23 0.19 11.78 6.06
C GLU A 23 1.07 12.82 5.36
N ARG A 24 2.34 12.47 5.10
CA ARG A 24 3.26 13.36 4.38
C ARG A 24 2.86 13.56 2.91
N ILE A 25 2.37 12.52 2.25
CA ILE A 25 1.84 12.61 0.88
C ILE A 25 0.65 13.58 0.85
N MET A 26 -0.27 13.47 1.82
CA MET A 26 -1.45 14.37 1.88
C MET A 26 -1.10 15.85 2.02
N LEU A 27 0.05 16.18 2.62
CA LEU A 27 0.46 17.57 2.84
C LEU A 27 1.20 18.19 1.63
N LEU A 28 1.77 17.36 0.76
CA LEU A 28 2.78 17.80 -0.22
C LEU A 28 2.40 17.52 -1.68
N SER A 29 1.37 16.70 -1.93
CA SER A 29 1.00 16.26 -3.27
C SER A 29 -0.38 16.77 -3.69
N ASN A 30 -0.64 16.76 -5.00
CA ASN A 30 -1.96 17.10 -5.53
C ASN A 30 -3.03 16.04 -5.21
N ASP A 31 -4.31 16.40 -5.40
CA ASP A 31 -5.47 15.56 -5.09
C ASP A 31 -5.40 14.17 -5.76
N ARG A 32 -4.94 14.08 -7.02
CA ARG A 32 -4.86 12.80 -7.75
C ARG A 32 -3.85 11.84 -7.11
N VAL A 33 -2.71 12.36 -6.64
CA VAL A 33 -1.70 11.56 -5.94
C VAL A 33 -2.25 11.09 -4.59
N VAL A 34 -2.97 11.96 -3.88
CA VAL A 34 -3.59 11.65 -2.60
C VAL A 34 -4.64 10.54 -2.75
N GLU A 35 -5.53 10.66 -3.75
CA GLU A 35 -6.53 9.64 -4.08
C GLU A 35 -5.89 8.29 -4.40
N ALA A 36 -4.88 8.26 -5.28
CA ALA A 36 -4.17 7.03 -5.61
C ALA A 36 -3.48 6.41 -4.38
N GLY A 37 -2.95 7.23 -3.48
CA GLY A 37 -2.37 6.77 -2.23
C GLY A 37 -3.41 6.18 -1.26
N HIS A 38 -4.63 6.73 -1.22
CA HIS A 38 -5.75 6.14 -0.48
C HIS A 38 -6.10 4.75 -1.00
N GLU A 39 -6.14 4.55 -2.31
CA GLU A 39 -6.41 3.24 -2.90
C GLU A 39 -5.34 2.20 -2.53
N VAL A 40 -4.06 2.59 -2.53
CA VAL A 40 -2.97 1.72 -2.05
C VAL A 40 -3.19 1.35 -0.58
N ASN A 41 -3.47 2.34 0.28
CA ASN A 41 -3.64 2.13 1.70
C ASN A 41 -4.85 1.26 2.05
N ALA A 42 -5.96 1.41 1.35
CA ALA A 42 -7.15 0.60 1.56
C ALA A 42 -6.85 -0.89 1.36
N ILE A 43 -6.22 -1.25 0.24
CA ILE A 43 -5.91 -2.66 -0.06
C ILE A 43 -4.80 -3.18 0.87
N ALA A 44 -3.79 -2.37 1.19
CA ALA A 44 -2.76 -2.76 2.16
C ALA A 44 -3.35 -3.05 3.55
N GLN A 45 -4.34 -2.26 4.00
CA GLN A 45 -5.03 -2.52 5.27
C GLN A 45 -5.84 -3.82 5.22
N GLU A 46 -6.53 -4.11 4.12
CA GLU A 46 -7.25 -5.39 3.98
C GLU A 46 -6.31 -6.59 4.06
N ILE A 47 -5.11 -6.50 3.48
CA ILE A 47 -4.07 -7.54 3.60
C ILE A 47 -3.69 -7.73 5.07
N ASP A 48 -3.37 -6.66 5.79
CA ASP A 48 -3.01 -6.74 7.20
C ASP A 48 -4.17 -7.30 8.06
N TRP A 49 -5.41 -6.90 7.76
CA TRP A 49 -6.59 -7.40 8.45
C TRP A 49 -6.81 -8.88 8.22
N GLN A 50 -6.59 -9.40 7.00
CA GLN A 50 -6.70 -10.82 6.75
C GLN A 50 -5.54 -11.60 7.41
N ALA A 51 -4.31 -11.05 7.43
CA ALA A 51 -3.15 -11.66 8.10
C ALA A 51 -3.35 -11.77 9.62
N THR A 52 -3.99 -10.77 10.22
CA THR A 52 -4.26 -10.72 11.66
C THR A 52 -5.59 -11.39 12.05
N GLY A 53 -6.33 -11.92 11.07
CA GLY A 53 -7.63 -12.57 11.29
C GLY A 53 -8.77 -11.62 11.63
N ARG A 54 -8.60 -10.31 11.44
CA ARG A 54 -9.66 -9.30 11.59
C ARG A 54 -10.74 -9.44 10.51
N ILE A 55 -10.36 -9.90 9.32
CA ILE A 55 -11.30 -10.32 8.28
C ILE A 55 -10.99 -11.75 7.84
N THR A 56 -12.03 -12.49 7.47
CA THR A 56 -11.90 -13.82 6.88
C THR A 56 -11.67 -13.74 5.38
N GLY A 57 -11.03 -14.75 4.79
CA GLY A 57 -10.91 -14.85 3.34
C GLY A 57 -10.13 -16.09 2.91
N THR A 58 -10.34 -16.49 1.67
CA THR A 58 -9.64 -17.58 0.99
C THR A 58 -8.23 -17.18 0.57
N LEU A 59 -7.40 -18.17 0.25
CA LEU A 59 -6.07 -17.95 -0.33
C LEU A 59 -6.15 -17.27 -1.72
N ALA A 60 -7.22 -17.52 -2.48
CA ALA A 60 -7.42 -16.90 -3.79
C ALA A 60 -7.65 -15.38 -3.65
N GLU A 61 -8.49 -14.98 -2.70
CA GLU A 61 -8.74 -13.56 -2.39
C GLU A 61 -7.48 -12.88 -1.82
N TRP A 62 -6.73 -13.56 -0.95
CA TRP A 62 -5.43 -13.08 -0.46
C TRP A 62 -4.48 -12.74 -1.61
N ARG A 63 -4.30 -13.68 -2.55
CA ARG A 63 -3.45 -13.48 -3.74
C ARG A 63 -3.98 -12.36 -4.64
N GLN A 64 -5.30 -12.23 -4.76
CA GLN A 64 -5.90 -11.15 -5.53
C GLN A 64 -5.60 -9.79 -4.90
N ARG A 65 -5.76 -9.63 -3.59
CA ARG A 65 -5.41 -8.38 -2.88
C ARG A 65 -3.94 -7.99 -3.11
N HIS A 66 -3.03 -8.95 -3.09
CA HIS A 66 -1.60 -8.68 -3.35
C HIS A 66 -1.33 -8.24 -4.80
N ARG A 67 -2.03 -8.82 -5.79
CA ARG A 67 -1.95 -8.33 -7.18
C ARG A 67 -2.53 -6.92 -7.29
N THR A 68 -3.66 -6.68 -6.65
CA THR A 68 -4.34 -5.38 -6.68
C THR A 68 -3.49 -4.29 -6.01
N VAL A 69 -2.89 -4.55 -4.84
CA VAL A 69 -2.04 -3.53 -4.19
C VAL A 69 -0.84 -3.16 -5.07
N PHE A 70 -0.24 -4.13 -5.77
CA PHE A 70 0.85 -3.85 -6.72
C PHE A 70 0.40 -2.98 -7.89
N GLN A 71 -0.79 -3.26 -8.45
CA GLN A 71 -1.38 -2.42 -9.50
C GLN A 71 -1.65 -0.99 -9.01
N ARG A 72 -2.17 -0.84 -7.78
CA ARG A 72 -2.42 0.48 -7.17
C ARG A 72 -1.13 1.24 -6.89
N ILE A 73 -0.07 0.55 -6.45
CA ILE A 73 1.26 1.16 -6.27
C ILE A 73 1.77 1.73 -7.60
N ASN A 74 1.62 1.00 -8.71
CA ASN A 74 2.02 1.50 -10.02
C ASN A 74 1.21 2.74 -10.41
N ALA A 75 -0.11 2.72 -10.24
CA ALA A 75 -0.96 3.88 -10.54
C ALA A 75 -0.61 5.10 -9.66
N PHE A 76 -0.31 4.87 -8.39
CA PHE A 76 0.18 5.89 -7.47
C PHE A 76 1.51 6.49 -7.95
N HIS A 77 2.48 5.65 -8.35
CA HIS A 77 3.74 6.12 -8.90
C HIS A 77 3.55 6.93 -10.18
N ASP A 78 2.66 6.52 -11.08
CA ASP A 78 2.36 7.29 -12.29
C ASP A 78 1.79 8.67 -11.95
N CYS A 79 0.82 8.76 -11.02
CA CYS A 79 0.29 10.03 -10.56
C CYS A 79 1.37 10.91 -9.91
N ALA A 80 2.22 10.33 -9.06
CA ALA A 80 3.29 11.06 -8.40
C ALA A 80 4.34 11.59 -9.39
N ARG A 81 4.64 10.82 -10.45
CA ARG A 81 5.54 11.28 -11.52
C ARG A 81 4.96 12.45 -12.29
N GLU A 82 3.67 12.38 -12.63
CA GLU A 82 2.95 13.49 -13.27
C GLU A 82 2.99 14.76 -12.41
N ASP A 83 2.71 14.64 -11.10
CA ASP A 83 2.73 15.75 -10.15
C ASP A 83 4.12 16.40 -10.03
N LEU A 84 5.17 15.58 -9.99
CA LEU A 84 6.56 16.04 -9.93
C LEU A 84 7.11 16.55 -11.28
N GLY A 85 6.32 16.53 -12.35
CA GLY A 85 6.76 16.92 -13.70
C GLY A 85 7.80 15.97 -14.30
N VAL A 86 7.84 14.71 -13.85
CA VAL A 86 8.77 13.69 -14.35
C VAL A 86 8.13 12.96 -15.54
N PHE A 87 8.48 13.38 -16.75
CA PHE A 87 7.97 12.80 -17.99
C PHE A 87 8.86 11.66 -18.51
N GLY A 88 8.24 10.56 -18.93
CA GLY A 88 8.89 9.38 -19.52
C GLY A 88 8.40 8.06 -18.90
N ARG A 89 8.28 6.99 -19.71
CA ARG A 89 7.99 5.63 -19.21
C ARG A 89 9.31 4.95 -18.86
N VAL A 90 9.48 4.55 -17.60
CA VAL A 90 10.50 3.55 -17.25
C VAL A 90 9.96 2.20 -17.70
N THR A 91 10.27 1.80 -18.93
CA THR A 91 10.14 0.40 -19.35
C THR A 91 11.36 -0.33 -18.79
N GLY A 92 11.22 -0.93 -17.61
CA GLY A 92 12.20 -1.90 -17.14
C GLY A 92 12.20 -3.09 -18.10
N GLN A 93 13.29 -3.23 -18.87
CA GLN A 93 13.69 -4.50 -19.45
C GLN A 93 14.47 -5.29 -18.41
#